data_AF-A0A4Q7PR95-F1
#
_entry.id   AF-A0A4Q7PR95-F1
#
_cell.length_a   1.000
_cell.length_b   1.000
_cell.length_c   1.000
_cell.angle_alpha   90.00
_cell.angle_beta   90.00
_cell.angle_gamma   90.00
#
_symmetry.space_group_name_H-M   'P 1'
#
loop_
_entity.id
_entity.type
_entity.pdbx_description
1 polymer ?
#
loop_
_entity_poly.entity_id
_entity_poly.type
_entity_poly.pdbx_seq_one_letter_code
_entity_poly.pdbx_strand_id
1 'polypeptide(L)'
;MDWINVVQKSLNYIEDHLLENINSESVAKSVFTSSAYFQKIFSIVTGYTVADYIRNRRLSLAGEEIASGRTRVLDAALKFGYETPESFTKAFSRFHGVTPSSAQKSSCSLNYFSPMNIQINVEGGFIMTRRLIPNVEKLYENKSENYMFPSCMRSAMSALNEDQAFDFSFFAGVTGDLFTQIWLEPKWRYNDSYSNVCKDTQLPIQYAFDACGYEYAYAGREEIRKNKSGWLKKIVESIDKGLPVLTFGIVGPPVCSIICGYAEKGDMLIGWSQFTGEKTEEEIFDDAFSENYFQVKDGLDRSEALIFFEKKKDRPTIAQSMKKSILNIPALASLESTSQIYFGRNAFQAWADSLMQDEYFQNEEMLDGPLDTYRSCVVQTGTNLYHIEAYLERALALCPGMALQIENLKALFLKEKEAFDRMIEFQGGFFLEANRAALLDRAFRISLSEYVEEIGRLYEDAARSIAGNK
;
A
#
# COMPACT_ATOMS: atom_id res chain seq x y z
N MET A 1 31.32 3.50 27.56
CA MET A 1 31.92 2.38 26.81
C MET A 1 30.79 1.79 25.99
N ASP A 2 30.88 1.83 24.68
CA ASP A 2 29.83 1.32 23.79
C ASP A 2 29.90 -0.22 23.80
N TRP A 3 29.06 -0.84 24.62
CA TRP A 3 29.05 -2.28 24.83
C TRP A 3 28.67 -3.06 23.57
N ILE A 4 27.95 -2.44 22.64
CA ILE A 4 27.57 -3.09 21.39
C ILE A 4 28.77 -3.18 20.47
N ASN A 5 29.54 -2.10 20.35
CA ASN A 5 30.81 -2.13 19.65
C ASN A 5 31.80 -3.14 20.28
N VAL A 6 31.79 -3.29 21.60
CA VAL A 6 32.58 -4.32 22.30
C VAL A 6 32.11 -5.74 21.93
N VAL A 7 30.80 -6.00 21.92
CA VAL A 7 30.26 -7.31 21.51
C VAL A 7 30.55 -7.58 20.04
N GLN A 8 30.38 -6.63 19.13
CA GLN A 8 30.70 -6.83 17.71
C GLN A 8 32.19 -7.14 17.49
N LYS A 9 33.09 -6.40 18.15
CA LYS A 9 34.53 -6.70 18.10
C LYS A 9 34.85 -8.09 18.64
N SER A 10 34.13 -8.52 19.68
CA SER A 10 34.31 -9.86 20.24
C SER A 10 33.81 -10.96 19.31
N LEU A 11 32.72 -10.73 18.56
CA LEU A 11 32.22 -11.64 17.53
C LEU A 11 33.25 -11.78 16.39
N ASN A 12 33.79 -10.67 15.91
CA ASN A 12 34.85 -10.68 14.88
C ASN A 12 36.07 -11.46 15.38
N TYR A 13 36.53 -11.19 16.61
CA TYR A 13 37.64 -11.92 17.20
C TYR A 13 37.36 -13.42 17.29
N ILE A 14 36.15 -13.83 17.68
CA ILE A 14 35.78 -15.25 17.72
C ILE A 14 35.85 -15.87 16.32
N GLU A 15 35.24 -15.23 15.30
CA GLU A 15 35.22 -15.74 13.93
C GLU A 15 36.64 -15.92 13.37
N ASP A 16 37.54 -14.96 13.62
CA ASP A 16 38.93 -15.00 13.17
C ASP A 16 39.75 -16.13 13.82
N HIS A 17 39.35 -16.59 15.01
CA HIS A 17 40.10 -17.55 15.83
C HIS A 17 39.31 -18.86 16.07
N LEU A 18 38.31 -19.18 15.25
CA LEU A 18 37.44 -20.36 15.44
C LEU A 18 38.20 -21.69 15.45
N LEU A 19 39.37 -21.78 14.82
CA LEU A 19 40.19 -23.00 14.77
C LEU A 19 41.22 -23.09 15.91
N GLU A 20 41.29 -22.08 16.78
CA GLU A 20 42.25 -22.02 17.87
C GLU A 20 41.64 -22.44 19.21
N ASN A 21 42.46 -22.58 20.26
CA ASN A 21 41.95 -22.85 21.61
C ASN A 21 41.40 -21.57 22.27
N ILE A 22 40.26 -21.09 21.75
CA ILE A 22 39.58 -19.89 22.25
C ILE A 22 38.59 -20.23 23.37
N ASN A 23 38.55 -19.36 24.37
CA ASN A 23 37.60 -19.44 25.49
C ASN A 23 37.09 -18.05 25.87
N SER A 24 36.09 -17.98 26.73
CA SER A 24 35.48 -16.72 27.16
C SER A 24 36.42 -15.76 27.87
N GLU A 25 37.53 -16.24 28.45
CA GLU A 25 38.56 -15.39 29.04
C GLU A 25 39.42 -14.71 27.97
N SER A 26 39.82 -15.46 26.94
CA SER A 26 40.59 -14.92 25.79
C SER A 26 39.80 -13.88 25.01
N VAL A 27 38.50 -14.10 24.80
CA VAL A 27 37.60 -13.15 24.11
C VAL A 27 37.39 -11.89 24.97
N ALA A 28 37.23 -12.03 26.28
CA ALA A 28 37.11 -10.87 27.17
C ALA A 28 38.41 -10.04 27.22
N LYS A 29 39.57 -10.70 27.19
CA LYS A 29 40.89 -10.03 27.13
C LYS A 29 41.07 -9.25 25.84
N SER A 30 40.62 -9.77 24.69
CA SER A 30 40.77 -9.09 23.39
C SER A 30 40.00 -7.77 23.31
N VAL A 31 38.97 -7.60 24.14
CA VAL A 31 38.18 -6.36 24.24
C VAL A 31 38.35 -5.63 25.58
N PHE A 32 39.43 -5.93 26.31
CA PHE A 32 39.86 -5.24 27.54
C PHE A 32 38.80 -5.17 28.65
N THR A 33 38.10 -6.27 28.89
CA THR A 33 37.02 -6.35 29.89
C THR A 33 37.17 -7.59 30.79
N SER A 34 36.50 -7.57 31.95
CA SER A 34 36.49 -8.75 32.82
C SER A 34 35.62 -9.86 32.22
N SER A 35 36.06 -11.12 32.33
CA SER A 35 35.35 -12.24 31.71
C SER A 35 33.93 -12.42 32.24
N ALA A 36 33.73 -12.27 33.56
CA ALA A 36 32.40 -12.39 34.17
C ALA A 36 31.42 -11.33 33.66
N TYR A 37 31.87 -10.07 33.56
CA TYR A 37 31.03 -8.98 33.07
C TYR A 37 30.76 -9.12 31.56
N PHE A 38 31.78 -9.46 30.78
CA PHE A 38 31.65 -9.70 29.35
C PHE A 38 30.67 -10.81 29.01
N GLN A 39 30.79 -11.97 29.65
CA GLN A 39 29.89 -13.11 29.38
C GLN A 39 28.43 -12.73 29.66
N LYS A 40 28.18 -11.95 30.72
CA LYS A 40 26.84 -11.43 31.01
C LYS A 40 26.32 -10.52 29.90
N ILE A 41 27.11 -9.54 29.46
CA ILE A 41 26.71 -8.62 28.38
C ILE A 41 26.56 -9.35 27.04
N PHE A 42 27.50 -10.23 26.69
CA PHE A 42 27.46 -11.04 25.48
C PHE A 42 26.18 -11.88 25.42
N SER A 43 25.82 -12.53 26.53
CA SER A 43 24.58 -13.32 26.61
C SER A 43 23.32 -12.46 26.52
N ILE A 44 23.32 -11.26 27.13
CA ILE A 44 22.18 -10.34 27.05
C ILE A 44 21.98 -9.86 25.60
N VAL A 45 23.06 -9.54 24.90
CA VAL A 45 23.00 -8.95 23.56
C VAL A 45 22.76 -10.01 22.49
N THR A 46 23.37 -11.20 22.61
CA THR A 46 23.33 -12.23 21.54
C THR A 46 22.31 -13.34 21.81
N GLY A 47 21.85 -13.51 23.05
CA GLY A 47 21.07 -14.67 23.46
C GLY A 47 21.87 -15.97 23.62
N TYR A 48 23.18 -15.96 23.35
CA TYR A 48 24.05 -17.14 23.47
C TYR A 48 25.15 -16.91 24.50
N THR A 49 25.59 -17.99 25.14
CA THR A 49 26.90 -17.94 25.80
C THR A 49 28.01 -17.92 24.74
N VAL A 50 29.17 -17.38 25.09
CA VAL A 50 30.35 -17.38 24.21
C VAL A 50 30.70 -18.80 23.74
N ALA A 51 30.61 -19.77 24.65
CA ALA A 51 30.89 -21.18 24.34
C ALA A 51 29.85 -21.78 23.38
N ASP A 52 28.57 -21.44 23.54
CA ASP A 52 27.52 -21.92 22.64
C ASP A 52 27.68 -21.33 21.23
N TYR A 53 28.00 -20.04 21.13
CA TYR A 53 28.26 -19.37 19.86
C TYR A 53 29.44 -20.03 19.12
N ILE A 54 30.59 -20.20 19.80
CA ILE A 54 31.77 -20.88 19.25
C ILE A 54 31.42 -22.29 18.79
N ARG A 55 30.71 -23.06 19.63
CA ARG A 55 30.34 -24.44 19.32
C ARG A 55 29.43 -24.53 18.10
N ASN A 56 28.41 -23.68 18.00
CA ASN A 56 27.48 -23.68 16.88
C ASN A 56 28.17 -23.29 15.57
N ARG A 57 29.05 -22.27 15.59
CA ARG A 57 29.86 -21.88 14.43
C ARG A 57 30.80 -22.99 13.96
N ARG A 58 31.52 -23.62 14.90
CA ARG A 58 32.40 -24.76 14.60
C ARG A 58 31.64 -25.93 13.99
N LEU A 59 30.49 -26.29 14.54
CA LEU A 59 29.68 -27.40 14.02
C LEU A 59 29.12 -27.09 12.63
N SER A 60 28.64 -25.87 12.39
CA SER A 60 28.22 -25.41 11.06
C SER A 60 29.32 -25.58 10.01
N LEU A 61 30.53 -25.09 10.29
CA LEU A 61 31.68 -25.21 9.38
C LEU A 61 32.13 -26.66 9.21
N ALA A 62 32.11 -27.46 10.28
CA ALA A 62 32.42 -28.88 10.20
C ALA A 62 31.42 -29.63 9.31
N GLY A 63 30.14 -29.28 9.35
CA GLY A 63 29.10 -29.81 8.47
C GLY A 63 29.40 -29.55 7.01
N GLU A 64 29.75 -28.31 6.65
CA GLU A 64 30.13 -27.94 5.28
C GLU A 64 31.36 -28.72 4.78
N GLU A 65 32.40 -28.84 5.60
CA GLU A 65 33.61 -29.57 5.21
C GLU A 65 33.36 -31.06 5.01
N ILE A 66 32.56 -31.68 5.89
CA ILE A 66 32.21 -33.10 5.80
C ILE A 66 31.30 -33.37 4.60
N ALA A 67 30.31 -32.50 4.36
CA ALA A 67 29.42 -32.59 3.20
C ALA A 67 30.17 -32.45 1.86
N SER A 68 31.30 -31.73 1.85
CA SER A 68 32.14 -31.62 0.65
C SER A 68 32.81 -32.95 0.24
N GLY A 69 32.78 -33.98 1.10
CA GLY A 69 33.34 -35.31 0.84
C GLY A 69 34.87 -35.39 0.85
N ARG A 70 35.57 -34.26 1.08
CA ARG A 70 37.04 -34.15 0.95
C ARG A 70 37.81 -34.33 2.26
N THR A 71 37.12 -34.33 3.41
CA THR A 71 37.73 -34.39 4.74
C THR A 71 37.26 -35.64 5.48
N ARG A 72 38.18 -36.38 6.13
CA ARG A 72 37.78 -37.49 7.01
C ARG A 72 37.12 -36.94 8.27
N VAL A 73 36.10 -37.63 8.79
CA VAL A 73 35.37 -37.21 10.00
C VAL A 73 36.32 -36.96 11.19
N LEU A 74 37.37 -37.78 11.35
CA LEU A 74 38.40 -37.59 12.38
C LEU A 74 39.18 -36.28 12.18
N ASP A 75 39.57 -35.98 10.95
CA ASP A 75 40.35 -34.79 10.61
C ASP A 75 39.50 -33.52 10.87
N ALA A 76 38.21 -33.55 10.53
CA ALA A 76 37.27 -32.48 10.83
C ALA A 76 37.06 -32.32 12.35
N ALA A 77 36.88 -33.41 13.10
CA ALA A 77 36.72 -33.37 14.55
C ALA A 77 37.90 -32.67 15.24
N LEU A 78 39.13 -33.06 14.89
CA LEU A 78 40.36 -32.47 15.43
C LEU A 78 40.49 -30.99 15.04
N LYS A 79 40.23 -30.66 13.76
CA LYS A 79 40.28 -29.29 13.25
C LYS A 79 39.34 -28.33 13.99
N PHE A 80 38.15 -28.80 14.36
CA PHE A 80 37.15 -28.00 15.07
C PHE A 80 37.21 -28.18 16.59
N GLY A 81 38.35 -28.64 17.13
CA GLY A 81 38.68 -28.61 18.55
C GLY A 81 38.04 -29.71 19.40
N TYR A 82 37.68 -30.84 18.81
CA TYR A 82 37.21 -32.03 19.54
C TYR A 82 38.35 -33.03 19.71
N GLU A 83 38.57 -33.48 20.94
CA GLU A 83 39.64 -34.41 21.28
C GLU A 83 39.34 -35.85 20.85
N THR A 84 38.06 -36.22 20.75
CA THR A 84 37.63 -37.58 20.41
C THR A 84 36.51 -37.60 19.36
N PRO A 85 36.52 -38.54 18.40
CA PRO A 85 35.45 -38.71 17.42
C PRO A 85 34.06 -38.93 18.02
N GLU A 86 33.98 -39.56 19.20
CA GLU A 86 32.73 -39.84 19.88
C GLU A 86 32.08 -38.55 20.40
N SER A 87 32.89 -37.66 20.99
CA SER A 87 32.41 -36.35 21.48
C SER A 87 31.95 -35.46 20.33
N PHE A 88 32.69 -35.46 19.22
CA PHE A 88 32.32 -34.76 18.00
C PHE A 88 31.02 -35.32 17.41
N THR A 89 30.91 -36.64 17.25
CA THR A 89 29.73 -37.29 16.67
C THR A 89 28.47 -36.95 17.46
N LYS A 90 28.53 -36.94 18.79
CA LYS A 90 27.41 -36.56 19.66
C LYS A 90 27.00 -35.10 19.48
N ALA A 91 27.97 -34.18 19.47
CA ALA A 91 27.70 -32.75 19.30
C ALA A 91 27.17 -32.44 17.88
N PHE A 92 27.80 -33.01 16.87
CA PHE A 92 27.41 -32.90 15.46
C PHE A 92 25.99 -33.41 15.22
N SER A 93 25.67 -34.61 15.73
CA SER A 93 24.33 -35.19 15.56
C SER A 93 23.26 -34.39 16.28
N ARG A 94 23.59 -33.82 17.45
CA ARG A 94 22.68 -32.91 18.16
C ARG A 94 22.44 -31.61 17.39
N PHE A 95 23.47 -31.08 16.74
CA PHE A 95 23.37 -29.82 16.01
C PHE A 95 22.74 -29.97 14.63
N HIS A 96 23.09 -31.00 13.85
CA HIS A 96 22.60 -31.20 12.47
C HIS A 96 21.44 -32.21 12.35
N GLY A 97 21.13 -32.98 13.39
CA GLY A 97 20.11 -34.04 13.35
C GLY A 97 20.55 -35.35 12.67
N VAL A 98 21.76 -35.39 12.10
CA VAL A 98 22.33 -36.56 11.42
C VAL A 98 23.76 -36.84 11.86
N THR A 99 24.24 -38.07 11.69
CA THR A 99 25.63 -38.41 12.02
C THR A 99 26.62 -37.86 10.98
N PRO A 100 27.88 -37.57 11.35
CA PRO A 100 28.91 -37.13 10.41
C PRO A 100 29.07 -38.07 9.20
N SER A 101 29.06 -39.39 9.42
CA SER A 101 29.18 -40.40 8.36
C SER A 101 27.98 -40.40 7.40
N SER A 102 26.78 -40.06 7.89
CA SER A 102 25.60 -39.90 7.04
C SER A 102 25.70 -38.63 6.19
N ALA A 103 26.12 -37.53 6.80
CA ALA A 103 26.34 -36.25 6.11
C ALA A 103 27.38 -36.35 4.98
N GLN A 104 28.35 -37.27 5.09
CA GLN A 104 29.37 -37.49 4.07
C GLN A 104 28.88 -38.33 2.86
N LYS A 105 27.87 -39.19 3.04
CA LYS A 105 27.45 -40.19 2.04
C LYS A 105 26.17 -39.81 1.29
N SER A 106 25.40 -38.87 1.82
CA SER A 106 24.06 -38.54 1.33
C SER A 106 23.88 -37.04 1.26
N SER A 107 23.08 -36.55 0.32
CA SER A 107 22.62 -35.16 0.28
C SER A 107 21.64 -34.92 1.43
N CYS A 108 22.16 -34.74 2.64
CA CYS A 108 21.37 -34.43 3.84
C CYS A 108 21.21 -32.92 3.98
N SER A 109 20.05 -32.48 4.49
CA SER A 109 19.88 -31.11 4.97
C SER A 109 20.68 -30.93 6.26
N LEU A 110 21.70 -30.06 6.23
CA LEU A 110 22.53 -29.75 7.40
C LEU A 110 22.14 -28.37 7.95
N ASN A 111 22.05 -28.28 9.27
CA ASN A 111 21.85 -26.99 9.92
C ASN A 111 23.06 -26.06 9.69
N TYR A 112 22.77 -24.79 9.41
CA TYR A 112 23.75 -23.73 9.20
C TYR A 112 23.53 -22.63 10.24
N PHE A 113 24.61 -22.19 10.90
CA PHE A 113 24.57 -21.12 11.89
C PHE A 113 25.47 -19.99 11.42
N SER A 114 24.89 -18.95 10.82
CA SER A 114 25.62 -17.82 10.25
C SER A 114 26.38 -17.00 11.31
N PRO A 115 27.54 -16.39 10.98
CA PRO A 115 28.16 -15.39 11.85
C PRO A 115 27.18 -14.28 12.23
N MET A 116 27.20 -13.85 13.49
CA MET A 116 26.37 -12.74 13.97
C MET A 116 27.01 -11.39 13.63
N ASN A 117 26.16 -10.44 13.22
CA ASN A 117 26.51 -9.05 13.02
C ASN A 117 25.45 -8.17 13.70
N ILE A 118 25.88 -7.21 14.51
CA ILE A 118 25.03 -6.35 15.31
C ILE A 118 25.11 -4.93 14.75
N GLN A 119 23.96 -4.39 14.37
CA GLN A 119 23.79 -3.00 13.98
C GLN A 119 22.76 -2.35 14.92
N ILE A 120 23.05 -1.13 15.38
CA ILE A 120 22.11 -0.32 16.16
C ILE A 120 21.87 0.97 15.43
N ASN A 121 20.60 1.23 15.18
CA ASN A 121 20.10 2.52 14.75
C ASN A 121 19.42 3.18 15.96
N VAL A 122 19.81 4.41 16.29
CA VAL A 122 19.18 5.20 17.37
C VAL A 122 18.43 6.34 16.71
N GLU A 123 17.11 6.30 16.80
CA GLU A 123 16.21 7.32 16.27
C GLU A 123 15.43 7.97 17.43
N GLY A 124 15.09 9.26 17.31
CA GLY A 124 14.36 10.03 18.32
C GLY A 124 15.22 10.80 19.35
N GLY A 125 14.57 11.50 20.29
CA GLY A 125 15.23 12.29 21.35
C GLY A 125 15.62 13.74 20.98
N PHE A 126 15.17 14.23 19.82
CA PHE A 126 15.45 15.59 19.33
C PHE A 126 14.24 16.51 19.50
N ILE A 127 14.47 17.79 19.83
CA ILE A 127 13.41 18.81 19.77
C ILE A 127 13.14 19.12 18.30
N MET A 128 11.95 18.78 17.82
CA MET A 128 11.53 19.03 16.46
C MET A 128 10.47 20.14 16.41
N THR A 129 10.68 21.14 15.55
CA THR A 129 9.63 22.07 15.15
C THR A 129 8.90 21.51 13.94
N ARG A 130 7.59 21.26 14.10
CA ARG A 130 6.67 20.92 13.01
C ARG A 130 5.76 22.09 12.68
N ARG A 131 5.36 22.21 11.42
CA ARG A 131 4.30 23.11 10.97
C ARG A 131 3.17 22.28 10.39
N LEU A 132 1.95 22.53 10.83
CA LEU A 132 0.73 21.87 10.35
C LEU A 132 -0.29 22.94 9.96
N ILE A 133 -1.03 22.69 8.89
CA ILE A 133 -2.27 23.38 8.60
C ILE A 133 -3.33 22.83 9.57
N PRO A 134 -3.98 23.68 10.38
CA PRO A 134 -5.01 23.22 11.30
C PRO A 134 -6.25 22.72 10.55
N ASN A 135 -7.03 21.86 11.20
CA ASN A 135 -8.35 21.40 10.72
C ASN A 135 -8.35 20.67 9.36
N VAL A 136 -7.22 20.10 8.93
CA VAL A 136 -7.22 19.17 7.79
C VAL A 136 -7.80 17.83 8.25
N GLU A 137 -8.99 17.52 7.75
CA GLU A 137 -9.73 16.32 8.11
C GLU A 137 -9.03 15.03 7.66
N LYS A 138 -9.18 13.99 8.46
CA LYS A 138 -8.65 12.66 8.20
C LYS A 138 -9.38 12.00 7.04
N LEU A 139 -8.64 11.24 6.24
CA LEU A 139 -9.21 10.55 5.07
C LEU A 139 -9.78 9.16 5.41
N TYR A 140 -9.19 8.45 6.38
CA TYR A 140 -9.51 7.04 6.66
C TYR A 140 -10.69 6.83 7.64
N GLU A 141 -11.23 7.89 8.26
CA GLU A 141 -12.36 7.75 9.21
C GLU A 141 -13.70 7.53 8.48
N ASN A 142 -13.83 7.98 7.23
CA ASN A 142 -15.05 7.86 6.44
C ASN A 142 -15.01 6.62 5.52
N LYS A 143 -15.37 5.45 6.05
CA LYS A 143 -15.28 4.16 5.34
C LYS A 143 -16.10 4.06 4.03
N SER A 144 -17.06 4.97 3.80
CA SER A 144 -17.80 5.03 2.54
C SER A 144 -17.10 5.84 1.44
N GLU A 145 -16.10 6.66 1.79
CA GLU A 145 -15.37 7.49 0.84
C GLU A 145 -14.20 6.71 0.23
N ASN A 146 -14.45 5.97 -0.84
CA ASN A 146 -13.44 5.10 -1.45
C ASN A 146 -12.58 5.76 -2.54
N TYR A 147 -12.82 7.05 -2.86
CA TYR A 147 -12.07 7.78 -3.88
C TYR A 147 -11.21 8.86 -3.25
N MET A 148 -9.90 8.60 -3.19
CA MET A 148 -9.00 9.44 -2.40
C MET A 148 -8.83 10.85 -2.94
N PHE A 149 -8.90 11.06 -4.27
CA PHE A 149 -8.81 12.41 -4.81
C PHE A 149 -10.03 13.27 -4.41
N PRO A 150 -11.29 12.83 -4.58
CA PRO A 150 -12.45 13.50 -3.99
C PRO A 150 -12.37 13.73 -2.47
N SER A 151 -11.91 12.75 -1.69
CA SER A 151 -11.74 12.92 -0.23
C SER A 151 -10.68 13.97 0.12
N CYS A 152 -9.56 13.99 -0.61
CA CYS A 152 -8.54 15.01 -0.47
C CYS A 152 -9.07 16.40 -0.81
N MET A 153 -9.87 16.53 -1.88
CA MET A 153 -10.51 17.80 -2.25
C MET A 153 -11.48 18.28 -1.17
N ARG A 154 -12.35 17.39 -0.65
CA ARG A 154 -13.25 17.70 0.48
C ARG A 154 -12.47 18.18 1.71
N SER A 155 -11.44 17.42 2.12
CA SER A 155 -10.60 17.76 3.28
C SER A 155 -9.88 19.10 3.08
N ALA A 156 -9.35 19.36 1.89
CA ALA A 156 -8.74 20.64 1.55
C ALA A 156 -9.74 21.79 1.61
N MET A 157 -10.95 21.64 1.05
CA MET A 157 -11.98 22.68 1.10
C MET A 157 -12.44 23.00 2.53
N SER A 158 -12.57 21.97 3.38
CA SER A 158 -12.87 22.14 4.80
C SER A 158 -11.77 22.93 5.52
N ALA A 159 -10.50 22.56 5.32
CA ALA A 159 -9.35 23.26 5.92
C ALA A 159 -9.22 24.71 5.46
N LEU A 160 -9.60 24.99 4.20
CA LEU A 160 -9.61 26.34 3.63
C LEU A 160 -10.85 27.15 4.01
N ASN A 161 -11.76 26.60 4.84
CA ASN A 161 -13.04 27.19 5.23
C ASN A 161 -13.90 27.60 4.03
N GLU A 162 -13.94 26.75 3.00
CA GLU A 162 -14.82 26.91 1.84
C GLU A 162 -16.24 26.42 2.11
N ASP A 163 -17.10 26.56 1.10
CA ASP A 163 -18.51 26.16 1.15
C ASP A 163 -18.68 24.68 1.55
N GLN A 164 -19.54 24.40 2.53
CA GLN A 164 -19.85 23.04 2.99
C GLN A 164 -20.47 22.17 1.89
N ALA A 165 -20.99 22.80 0.83
CA ALA A 165 -21.40 22.16 -0.40
C ALA A 165 -20.29 21.33 -1.08
N PHE A 166 -19.02 21.60 -0.80
CA PHE A 166 -17.86 20.88 -1.33
C PHE A 166 -17.55 19.61 -0.53
N ASP A 167 -18.54 18.73 -0.46
CA ASP A 167 -18.44 17.41 0.15
C ASP A 167 -17.82 16.37 -0.81
N PHE A 168 -17.67 15.14 -0.32
CA PHE A 168 -17.12 14.02 -1.10
C PHE A 168 -17.98 13.75 -2.34
N SER A 169 -19.30 13.63 -2.17
CA SER A 169 -20.24 13.34 -3.25
C SER A 169 -20.17 14.40 -4.35
N PHE A 170 -20.02 15.67 -3.98
CA PHE A 170 -19.83 16.77 -4.92
C PHE A 170 -18.57 16.56 -5.77
N PHE A 171 -17.42 16.33 -5.13
CA PHE A 171 -16.17 16.13 -5.87
C PHE A 171 -16.16 14.85 -6.69
N ALA A 172 -16.67 13.74 -6.15
CA ALA A 172 -16.77 12.48 -6.89
C ALA A 172 -17.70 12.61 -8.11
N GLY A 173 -18.76 13.43 -8.02
CA GLY A 173 -19.63 13.72 -9.15
C GLY A 173 -19.00 14.62 -10.21
N VAL A 174 -18.40 15.76 -9.83
CA VAL A 174 -17.83 16.71 -10.81
C VAL A 174 -16.55 16.20 -11.47
N THR A 175 -15.77 15.36 -10.79
CA THR A 175 -14.59 14.70 -11.36
C THR A 175 -14.98 13.60 -12.35
N GLY A 176 -16.16 13.00 -12.20
CA GLY A 176 -16.62 11.88 -13.02
C GLY A 176 -16.41 10.51 -12.37
N ASP A 177 -15.83 10.45 -11.17
CA ASP A 177 -15.61 9.19 -10.44
C ASP A 177 -16.92 8.41 -10.21
N LEU A 178 -18.01 9.09 -9.83
CA LEU A 178 -19.32 8.44 -9.62
C LEU A 178 -19.93 7.81 -10.87
N PHE A 179 -19.47 8.24 -12.05
CA PHE A 179 -20.09 7.91 -13.33
C PHE A 179 -19.16 7.10 -14.23
N THR A 180 -18.05 6.58 -13.70
CA THR A 180 -17.04 5.89 -14.50
C THR A 180 -16.55 4.64 -13.77
N GLN A 181 -17.01 3.47 -14.21
CA GLN A 181 -16.39 2.20 -13.82
C GLN A 181 -15.07 2.02 -14.58
N ILE A 182 -14.06 1.46 -13.91
CA ILE A 182 -12.78 1.13 -14.53
C ILE A 182 -12.38 -0.33 -14.31
N TRP A 183 -11.51 -0.83 -15.17
CA TRP A 183 -10.82 -2.12 -15.00
C TRP A 183 -9.38 -1.99 -15.49
N LEU A 184 -8.43 -2.49 -14.69
CA LEU A 184 -6.99 -2.39 -14.98
C LEU A 184 -6.38 -3.72 -15.43
N GLU A 185 -5.46 -3.62 -16.38
CA GLU A 185 -4.56 -4.71 -16.81
C GLU A 185 -3.09 -4.41 -16.39
N PRO A 186 -2.27 -5.43 -16.08
CA PRO A 186 -2.64 -6.84 -16.04
C PRO A 186 -3.66 -7.12 -14.93
N LYS A 187 -4.55 -8.09 -15.16
CA LYS A 187 -5.55 -8.54 -14.19
C LYS A 187 -4.92 -8.80 -12.81
N TRP A 188 -5.75 -8.81 -11.78
CA TRP A 188 -5.36 -9.20 -10.43
C TRP A 188 -4.45 -8.17 -9.76
N ARG A 189 -4.72 -6.90 -10.03
CA ARG A 189 -4.18 -5.72 -9.34
C ARG A 189 -5.28 -4.95 -8.63
N TYR A 190 -4.89 -4.24 -7.58
CA TYR A 190 -5.71 -3.22 -6.94
C TYR A 190 -6.31 -2.30 -8.02
N ASN A 191 -7.64 -2.29 -8.09
CA ASN A 191 -8.36 -1.43 -9.04
C ASN A 191 -8.58 -0.06 -8.39
N ASP A 192 -8.48 1.00 -9.19
CA ASP A 192 -8.43 2.36 -8.67
C ASP A 192 -9.65 3.18 -9.13
N SER A 193 -9.65 4.49 -8.90
CA SER A 193 -10.68 5.43 -9.33
C SER A 193 -10.33 6.10 -10.66
N TYR A 194 -11.36 6.65 -11.34
CA TYR A 194 -11.16 7.38 -12.60
C TYR A 194 -10.19 8.55 -12.42
N SER A 195 -10.34 9.33 -11.34
CA SER A 195 -9.45 10.45 -11.03
C SER A 195 -8.01 10.03 -10.78
N ASN A 196 -7.78 8.83 -10.25
CA ASN A 196 -6.43 8.30 -10.04
C ASN A 196 -5.77 7.85 -11.34
N VAL A 197 -6.52 7.10 -12.16
CA VAL A 197 -6.00 6.52 -13.41
C VAL A 197 -5.82 7.58 -14.49
N CYS A 198 -6.66 8.61 -14.50
CA CYS A 198 -6.58 9.71 -15.46
C CYS A 198 -5.83 10.94 -14.94
N LYS A 199 -5.09 10.84 -13.83
CA LYS A 199 -4.35 11.97 -13.23
C LYS A 199 -3.38 12.66 -14.19
N ASP A 200 -2.77 11.91 -15.10
CA ASP A 200 -1.81 12.45 -16.09
C ASP A 200 -2.50 13.25 -17.20
N THR A 201 -3.78 12.96 -17.49
CA THR A 201 -4.60 13.77 -18.40
C THR A 201 -5.00 15.10 -17.77
N GLN A 202 -4.92 15.18 -16.45
CA GLN A 202 -5.36 16.29 -15.60
C GLN A 202 -6.85 16.66 -15.69
N LEU A 203 -7.65 16.03 -16.56
CA LEU A 203 -9.07 16.35 -16.73
C LEU A 203 -9.88 16.26 -15.43
N PRO A 204 -9.86 15.15 -14.65
CA PRO A 204 -10.59 15.08 -13.38
C PRO A 204 -10.10 16.13 -12.37
N ILE A 205 -8.79 16.42 -12.35
CA ILE A 205 -8.20 17.44 -11.48
C ILE A 205 -8.73 18.82 -11.90
N GLN A 206 -8.68 19.15 -13.18
CA GLN A 206 -9.18 20.39 -13.74
C GLN A 206 -10.65 20.60 -13.39
N TYR A 207 -11.50 19.57 -13.53
CA TYR A 207 -12.92 19.68 -13.19
C TYR A 207 -13.15 20.01 -11.72
N ALA A 208 -12.40 19.39 -10.80
CA ALA A 208 -12.50 19.68 -9.37
C ALA A 208 -12.08 21.13 -9.05
N PHE A 209 -10.95 21.59 -9.61
CA PHE A 209 -10.41 22.93 -9.38
C PHE A 209 -11.25 24.04 -10.05
N ASP A 210 -11.80 23.79 -11.24
CA ASP A 210 -12.79 24.66 -11.89
C ASP A 210 -14.05 24.79 -11.03
N ALA A 211 -14.53 23.68 -10.46
CA ALA A 211 -15.75 23.67 -9.64
C ALA A 211 -15.59 24.40 -8.30
N CYS A 212 -14.43 24.31 -7.65
CA CYS A 212 -14.19 24.96 -6.36
C CYS A 212 -13.64 26.40 -6.48
N GLY A 213 -13.19 26.81 -7.67
CA GLY A 213 -12.74 28.20 -7.92
C GLY A 213 -11.27 28.45 -7.63
N TYR A 214 -10.41 27.47 -7.91
CA TYR A 214 -8.97 27.61 -7.73
C TYR A 214 -8.24 27.34 -9.05
N GLU A 215 -7.18 28.11 -9.30
CA GLU A 215 -6.13 27.65 -10.21
C GLU A 215 -5.28 26.59 -9.49
N TYR A 216 -4.60 25.74 -10.27
CA TYR A 216 -3.66 24.77 -9.74
C TYR A 216 -2.38 24.72 -10.57
N ALA A 217 -1.30 24.32 -9.92
CA ALA A 217 -0.08 23.88 -10.59
C ALA A 217 0.06 22.37 -10.43
N TYR A 218 0.38 21.68 -11.52
CA TYR A 218 0.61 20.24 -11.55
C TYR A 218 2.09 19.98 -11.84
N ALA A 219 2.69 19.03 -11.14
CA ALA A 219 4.02 18.51 -11.43
C ALA A 219 3.95 16.99 -11.56
N GLY A 220 4.32 16.46 -12.72
CA GLY A 220 4.36 15.01 -12.95
C GLY A 220 5.64 14.37 -12.40
N ARG A 221 5.65 13.04 -12.32
CA ARG A 221 6.76 12.22 -11.79
C ARG A 221 8.14 12.62 -12.31
N GLU A 222 8.26 12.83 -13.62
CA GLU A 222 9.53 13.16 -14.26
C GLU A 222 10.00 14.58 -13.91
N GLU A 223 9.09 15.52 -13.69
CA GLU A 223 9.42 16.88 -13.23
C GLU A 223 9.82 16.87 -11.75
N ILE A 224 9.15 16.05 -10.94
CA ILE A 224 9.48 15.86 -9.51
C ILE A 224 10.91 15.33 -9.37
N ARG A 225 11.22 14.25 -10.10
CA ARG A 225 12.54 13.61 -10.07
C ARG A 225 13.68 14.53 -10.50
N LYS A 226 13.44 15.39 -11.50
CA LYS A 226 14.45 16.34 -11.99
C LYS A 226 14.83 17.42 -10.98
N ASN A 227 13.92 17.79 -10.07
CA ASN A 227 14.15 18.90 -9.14
C ASN A 227 13.45 18.69 -7.78
N LYS A 228 13.75 17.58 -7.10
CA LYS A 228 13.12 17.23 -5.80
C LYS A 228 13.23 18.36 -4.77
N SER A 229 14.42 18.96 -4.63
CA SER A 229 14.65 20.04 -3.66
C SER A 229 13.83 21.29 -3.96
N GLY A 230 13.64 21.64 -5.24
CA GLY A 230 12.75 22.72 -5.64
C GLY A 230 11.29 22.45 -5.28
N TRP A 231 10.82 21.22 -5.47
CA TRP A 231 9.44 20.84 -5.11
C TRP A 231 9.22 20.76 -3.61
N LEU A 232 10.17 20.25 -2.83
CA LEU A 232 10.12 20.31 -1.36
C LEU A 232 10.01 21.76 -0.88
N LYS A 233 10.80 22.67 -1.45
CA LYS A 233 10.69 24.09 -1.14
C LYS A 233 9.31 24.65 -1.48
N LYS A 234 8.74 24.30 -2.64
CA LYS A 234 7.40 24.73 -3.03
C LYS A 234 6.32 24.18 -2.10
N ILE A 235 6.44 22.93 -1.63
CA ILE A 235 5.55 22.34 -0.63
C ILE A 235 5.61 23.13 0.67
N VAL A 236 6.82 23.38 1.20
CA VAL A 236 7.02 24.19 2.40
C VAL A 236 6.38 25.57 2.25
N GLU A 237 6.61 26.26 1.13
CA GLU A 237 6.01 27.57 0.84
C GLU A 237 4.47 27.52 0.76
N SER A 238 3.89 26.43 0.26
CA SER A 238 2.43 26.22 0.20
C SER A 238 1.85 26.02 1.60
N ILE A 239 2.43 25.11 2.39
CA ILE A 239 2.04 24.86 3.78
C ILE A 239 2.21 26.15 4.62
N ASP A 240 3.25 26.92 4.35
CA ASP A 240 3.50 28.20 5.03
C ASP A 240 2.41 29.25 4.75
N LYS A 241 1.72 29.16 3.60
CA LYS A 241 0.57 29.98 3.24
C LYS A 241 -0.76 29.41 3.74
N GLY A 242 -0.75 28.25 4.40
CA GLY A 242 -1.96 27.55 4.83
C GLY A 242 -2.66 26.79 3.70
N LEU A 243 -1.97 26.54 2.58
CA LEU A 243 -2.50 25.82 1.42
C LEU A 243 -1.97 24.38 1.41
N PRO A 244 -2.84 23.36 1.57
CA PRO A 244 -2.41 21.97 1.49
C PRO A 244 -1.91 21.63 0.08
N VAL A 245 -1.16 20.55 -0.05
CA VAL A 245 -0.67 20.04 -1.34
C VAL A 245 -1.22 18.64 -1.52
N LEU A 246 -1.84 18.36 -2.68
CA LEU A 246 -2.26 17.00 -3.00
C LEU A 246 -1.12 16.27 -3.71
N THR A 247 -1.00 14.98 -3.47
CA THR A 247 0.06 14.16 -4.07
C THR A 247 -0.46 12.75 -4.35
N PHE A 248 0.02 12.13 -5.42
CA PHE A 248 -0.27 10.73 -5.72
C PHE A 248 0.93 9.85 -5.38
N GLY A 249 0.72 8.73 -4.69
CA GLY A 249 1.76 7.72 -4.45
C GLY A 249 2.86 8.09 -3.47
N ILE A 250 2.65 9.09 -2.62
CA ILE A 250 3.59 9.43 -1.54
C ILE A 250 3.67 8.30 -0.48
N VAL A 251 2.54 7.63 -0.21
CA VAL A 251 2.39 6.51 0.72
C VAL A 251 1.49 5.46 0.07
N GLY A 252 1.83 4.19 0.27
CA GLY A 252 1.05 3.06 -0.27
C GLY A 252 1.08 2.97 -1.81
N PRO A 253 0.09 2.29 -2.40
CA PRO A 253 -0.28 2.38 -3.82
C PRO A 253 -0.39 3.83 -4.31
N PRO A 254 -0.41 4.10 -5.64
CA PRO A 254 -0.39 5.44 -6.19
C PRO A 254 -1.72 6.20 -6.07
N VAL A 255 -2.38 6.12 -4.91
CA VAL A 255 -3.60 6.86 -4.58
C VAL A 255 -3.29 8.30 -4.17
N CYS A 256 -4.28 9.18 -4.29
CA CYS A 256 -4.15 10.56 -3.82
C CYS A 256 -4.01 10.61 -2.29
N SER A 257 -3.23 11.57 -1.81
CA SER A 257 -3.00 11.89 -0.40
C SER A 257 -2.88 13.40 -0.25
N ILE A 258 -3.06 13.91 0.96
CA ILE A 258 -2.98 15.34 1.27
C ILE A 258 -1.81 15.60 2.21
N ILE A 259 -0.84 16.40 1.75
CA ILE A 259 0.24 16.94 2.58
C ILE A 259 -0.31 18.19 3.26
N CYS A 260 -0.32 18.19 4.59
CA CYS A 260 -0.80 19.29 5.41
C CYS A 260 0.26 19.84 6.37
N GLY A 261 1.47 19.31 6.34
CA GLY A 261 2.54 19.79 7.20
C GLY A 261 3.92 19.34 6.78
N TYR A 262 4.90 19.83 7.52
CA TYR A 262 6.27 19.40 7.45
C TYR A 262 6.97 19.52 8.80
N ALA A 263 8.04 18.77 8.97
CA ALA A 263 9.05 18.97 10.00
C ALA A 263 10.43 19.08 9.35
N GLU A 264 11.47 19.38 10.15
CA GLU A 264 12.87 19.43 9.66
C GLU A 264 13.06 20.34 8.43
N LYS A 265 12.37 21.49 8.38
CA LYS A 265 12.41 22.44 7.24
C LYS A 265 12.01 21.84 5.88
N GLY A 266 11.23 20.77 5.87
CA GLY A 266 10.73 20.12 4.66
C GLY A 266 11.31 18.73 4.40
N ASP A 267 12.34 18.32 5.16
CA ASP A 267 12.94 16.98 5.01
C ASP A 267 11.96 15.86 5.41
N MET A 268 10.99 16.18 6.27
CA MET A 268 9.89 15.30 6.63
C MET A 268 8.56 15.94 6.23
N LEU A 269 7.79 15.25 5.38
CA LEU A 269 6.44 15.66 4.98
C LEU A 269 5.40 14.95 5.83
N ILE A 270 4.37 15.71 6.24
CA ILE A 270 3.32 15.25 7.16
C ILE A 270 1.96 15.40 6.47
N GLY A 271 1.12 14.38 6.53
CA GLY A 271 -0.17 14.40 5.84
C GLY A 271 -1.11 13.25 6.15
N TRP A 272 -2.21 13.17 5.39
CA TRP A 272 -3.18 12.08 5.45
C TRP A 272 -3.25 11.31 4.13
N SER A 273 -3.42 9.99 4.25
CA SER A 273 -3.61 9.00 3.19
C SER A 273 -4.56 7.91 3.70
N GLN A 274 -5.21 7.15 2.80
CA GLN A 274 -5.99 5.98 3.19
C GLN A 274 -5.15 4.93 3.93
N PHE A 275 -3.87 4.84 3.57
CA PHE A 275 -2.90 3.90 4.13
C PHE A 275 -2.20 4.44 5.39
N THR A 276 -2.71 5.54 5.95
CA THR A 276 -2.10 6.11 7.15
C THR A 276 -2.45 5.25 8.36
N GLY A 277 -1.44 4.55 8.89
CA GLY A 277 -1.60 3.62 10.02
C GLY A 277 -1.52 2.13 9.65
N GLU A 278 -1.29 1.76 8.39
CA GLU A 278 -0.88 0.39 8.05
C GLU A 278 0.56 0.15 8.51
N LYS A 279 0.71 -0.38 9.72
CA LYS A 279 2.00 -0.77 10.29
C LYS A 279 2.59 -1.90 9.45
N THR A 280 3.75 -1.69 8.81
CA THR A 280 4.62 -2.83 8.49
C THR A 280 5.12 -3.44 9.81
N GLU A 281 5.32 -4.77 9.88
CA GLU A 281 5.78 -5.46 11.11
C GLU A 281 7.07 -4.88 11.72
N GLU A 282 7.81 -4.06 10.96
CA GLU A 282 9.03 -3.35 11.40
C GLU A 282 8.76 -2.05 12.20
N GLU A 283 7.53 -1.51 12.25
CA GLU A 283 7.21 -0.20 12.87
C GLU A 283 6.49 -0.31 14.23
N ILE A 284 6.97 -1.17 15.12
CA ILE A 284 6.35 -1.39 16.46
C ILE A 284 6.76 -0.33 17.50
N PHE A 285 7.63 0.63 17.16
CA PHE A 285 8.26 1.51 18.16
C PHE A 285 8.03 3.01 17.98
N ASP A 286 6.79 3.50 17.78
CA ASP A 286 6.52 4.93 18.04
C ASP A 286 5.06 5.29 18.37
N ASP A 287 4.41 4.54 19.26
CA ASP A 287 3.03 4.79 19.68
C ASP A 287 2.86 6.05 20.57
N ALA A 288 3.94 6.75 20.96
CA ALA A 288 3.88 7.88 21.89
C ALA A 288 3.78 9.26 21.22
N PHE A 289 4.05 9.37 19.91
CA PHE A 289 4.03 10.66 19.18
C PHE A 289 3.23 10.65 17.86
N SER A 290 2.66 9.52 17.43
CA SER A 290 1.80 9.46 16.26
C SER A 290 0.40 10.02 16.57
N GLU A 291 0.25 11.34 16.50
CA GLU A 291 -0.95 11.80 15.81
C GLU A 291 -0.89 11.13 14.44
N ASN A 292 -1.91 10.33 14.10
CA ASN A 292 -1.96 9.36 12.99
C ASN A 292 -1.76 9.96 11.57
N TYR A 293 -0.86 10.91 11.35
CA TYR A 293 -0.41 11.36 10.03
C TYR A 293 0.60 10.36 9.47
N PHE A 294 0.71 10.30 8.15
CA PHE A 294 1.92 9.77 7.57
C PHE A 294 3.04 10.79 7.83
N GLN A 295 4.24 10.30 8.11
CA GLN A 295 5.44 11.09 8.29
C GLN A 295 6.52 10.45 7.44
N VAL A 296 6.81 11.04 6.28
CA VAL A 296 7.75 10.43 5.32
C VAL A 296 8.96 11.34 5.11
N LYS A 297 10.14 10.75 5.24
CA LYS A 297 11.38 11.29 4.66
C LYS A 297 11.52 10.77 3.23
N ASP A 298 12.01 11.61 2.33
CA ASP A 298 12.17 11.27 0.90
C ASP A 298 10.89 10.81 0.17
N GLY A 299 9.70 11.20 0.67
CA GLY A 299 8.41 10.78 0.09
C GLY A 299 8.22 11.12 -1.39
N LEU A 300 8.92 12.17 -1.89
CA LEU A 300 8.89 12.57 -3.30
C LEU A 300 9.54 11.55 -4.25
N ASP A 301 10.28 10.57 -3.73
CA ASP A 301 10.89 9.51 -4.55
C ASP A 301 9.83 8.57 -5.15
N ARG A 302 8.73 8.40 -4.41
CA ARG A 302 7.58 7.59 -4.81
C ARG A 302 6.47 8.42 -5.47
N SER A 303 6.37 9.72 -5.14
CA SER A 303 5.33 10.61 -5.68
C SER A 303 5.25 10.57 -7.20
N GLU A 304 4.06 10.30 -7.71
CA GLU A 304 3.75 10.29 -9.15
C GLU A 304 3.29 11.65 -9.65
N ALA A 305 2.67 12.45 -8.78
CA ALA A 305 2.25 13.81 -9.10
C ALA A 305 2.13 14.67 -7.85
N LEU A 306 2.34 15.98 -8.00
CA LEU A 306 2.04 17.02 -7.00
C LEU A 306 1.04 18.01 -7.57
N ILE A 307 0.05 18.41 -6.77
CA ILE A 307 -0.96 19.41 -7.14
C ILE A 307 -1.00 20.49 -6.06
N PHE A 308 -0.72 21.72 -6.48
CA PHE A 308 -0.70 22.89 -5.62
C PHE A 308 -1.96 23.72 -5.85
N PHE A 309 -2.63 24.11 -4.76
CA PHE A 309 -3.63 25.17 -4.82
C PHE A 309 -2.92 26.49 -5.09
N GLU A 310 -3.35 27.20 -6.14
CA GLU A 310 -2.82 28.51 -6.50
C GLU A 310 -3.89 29.59 -6.23
N LYS A 311 -3.91 30.69 -7.00
CA LYS A 311 -4.85 31.79 -6.77
C LYS A 311 -6.31 31.36 -6.97
N LYS A 312 -7.20 31.97 -6.18
CA LYS A 312 -8.64 31.88 -6.43
C LYS A 312 -9.00 32.49 -7.77
N LYS A 313 -10.01 31.93 -8.42
CA LYS A 313 -10.61 32.39 -9.68
C LYS A 313 -12.13 32.37 -9.56
N ASP A 314 -12.79 32.98 -10.54
CA ASP A 314 -14.25 32.88 -10.65
C ASP A 314 -14.69 31.42 -10.74
N ARG A 315 -15.76 31.10 -10.02
CA ARG A 315 -16.31 29.73 -9.96
C ARG A 315 -17.76 29.68 -10.41
N PRO A 316 -18.17 28.58 -11.07
CA PRO A 316 -19.57 28.30 -11.29
C PRO A 316 -20.31 28.11 -9.96
N THR A 317 -21.63 28.28 -9.97
CA THR A 317 -22.46 27.85 -8.84
C THR A 317 -22.42 26.32 -8.69
N ILE A 318 -22.78 25.82 -7.51
CA ILE A 318 -22.95 24.38 -7.29
C ILE A 318 -23.89 23.77 -8.34
N ALA A 319 -25.02 24.42 -8.60
CA ALA A 319 -26.00 23.99 -9.60
C ALA A 319 -25.38 23.89 -11.01
N GLN A 320 -24.59 24.89 -11.42
CA GLN A 320 -23.91 24.87 -12.72
C GLN A 320 -22.89 23.74 -12.83
N SER A 321 -22.13 23.49 -11.76
CA SER A 321 -21.15 22.39 -11.70
C SER A 321 -21.81 21.02 -11.80
N MET A 322 -22.87 20.79 -11.03
CA MET A 322 -23.60 19.52 -11.05
C MET A 322 -24.32 19.29 -12.38
N LYS A 323 -24.93 20.34 -12.94
CA LYS A 323 -25.50 20.30 -14.29
C LYS A 323 -24.46 19.89 -15.33
N LYS A 324 -23.28 20.51 -15.29
CA LYS A 324 -22.18 20.19 -16.21
C LYS A 324 -21.73 18.74 -16.06
N SER A 325 -21.60 18.24 -14.83
CA SER A 325 -21.17 16.85 -14.59
C SER A 325 -22.18 15.83 -15.13
N ILE A 326 -23.49 16.06 -14.92
CA ILE A 326 -24.55 15.17 -15.41
C ILE A 326 -24.57 15.14 -16.93
N LEU A 327 -24.44 16.30 -17.58
CA LEU A 327 -24.36 16.38 -19.04
C LEU A 327 -23.09 15.72 -19.62
N ASN A 328 -22.06 15.51 -18.79
CA ASN A 328 -20.82 14.87 -19.19
C ASN A 328 -20.85 13.33 -19.07
N ILE A 329 -21.86 12.75 -18.43
CA ILE A 329 -21.98 11.29 -18.23
C ILE A 329 -21.83 10.50 -19.55
N PRO A 330 -22.48 10.88 -20.67
CA PRO A 330 -22.30 10.13 -21.93
C PRO A 330 -20.85 10.12 -22.42
N ALA A 331 -20.12 11.23 -22.25
CA ALA A 331 -18.73 11.34 -22.67
C ALA A 331 -17.80 10.48 -21.80
N LEU A 332 -18.07 10.41 -20.48
CA LEU A 332 -17.35 9.54 -19.55
C LEU A 332 -17.60 8.05 -19.87
N ALA A 333 -18.85 7.68 -20.16
CA ALA A 333 -19.20 6.31 -20.52
C ALA A 333 -18.61 5.88 -21.89
N SER A 334 -18.26 6.84 -22.75
CA SER A 334 -17.64 6.60 -24.06
C SER A 334 -16.13 6.78 -24.08
N LEU A 335 -15.46 6.86 -22.92
CA LEU A 335 -14.00 6.95 -22.86
C LEU A 335 -13.36 5.76 -23.59
N GLU A 336 -12.32 6.05 -24.39
CA GLU A 336 -11.62 5.01 -25.14
C GLU A 336 -10.80 4.14 -24.19
N SER A 337 -11.10 2.85 -24.16
CA SER A 337 -10.28 1.85 -23.47
C SER A 337 -8.93 1.69 -24.18
N THR A 338 -7.89 1.45 -23.40
CA THR A 338 -6.55 1.11 -23.87
C THR A 338 -6.25 -0.36 -23.61
N SER A 339 -5.05 -0.82 -23.98
CA SER A 339 -4.59 -2.18 -23.62
C SER A 339 -4.36 -2.36 -22.12
N GLN A 340 -4.34 -1.27 -21.33
CA GLN A 340 -4.06 -1.31 -19.88
C GLN A 340 -5.27 -0.91 -19.02
N ILE A 341 -6.21 -0.16 -19.57
CA ILE A 341 -7.30 0.45 -18.81
C ILE A 341 -8.57 0.36 -19.64
N TYR A 342 -9.61 -0.22 -19.08
CA TYR A 342 -10.95 -0.26 -19.66
C TYR A 342 -11.87 0.66 -18.89
N PHE A 343 -12.77 1.34 -19.60
CA PHE A 343 -13.72 2.29 -19.02
C PHE A 343 -15.17 1.88 -19.28
N GLY A 344 -16.07 2.32 -18.39
CA GLY A 344 -17.51 2.19 -18.54
C GLY A 344 -17.96 0.76 -18.78
N ARG A 345 -18.78 0.54 -19.82
CA ARG A 345 -19.28 -0.80 -20.16
C ARG A 345 -18.15 -1.79 -20.46
N ASN A 346 -17.07 -1.33 -21.08
CA ASN A 346 -15.93 -2.19 -21.40
C ASN A 346 -15.21 -2.66 -20.12
N ALA A 347 -15.24 -1.89 -19.04
CA ALA A 347 -14.71 -2.31 -17.74
C ALA A 347 -15.53 -3.46 -17.15
N PHE A 348 -16.87 -3.37 -17.20
CA PHE A 348 -17.75 -4.47 -16.78
C PHE A 348 -17.56 -5.72 -17.66
N GLN A 349 -17.40 -5.56 -18.97
CA GLN A 349 -17.12 -6.70 -19.85
C GLN A 349 -15.76 -7.34 -19.51
N ALA A 350 -14.71 -6.55 -19.31
CA ALA A 350 -13.40 -7.07 -18.93
C ALA A 350 -13.43 -7.79 -17.56
N TRP A 351 -14.25 -7.30 -16.63
CA TRP A 351 -14.52 -7.97 -15.36
C TRP A 351 -15.23 -9.31 -15.56
N ALA A 352 -16.33 -9.34 -16.32
CA ALA A 352 -17.05 -10.56 -16.65
C ALA A 352 -16.13 -11.60 -17.34
N ASP A 353 -15.38 -11.17 -18.36
CA ASP A 353 -14.44 -12.01 -19.10
C ASP A 353 -13.33 -12.58 -18.19
N SER A 354 -12.89 -11.82 -17.17
CA SER A 354 -11.88 -12.29 -16.22
C SER A 354 -12.34 -13.50 -15.40
N LEU A 355 -13.63 -13.57 -15.07
CA LEU A 355 -14.20 -14.70 -14.33
C LEU A 355 -14.18 -15.99 -15.17
N MET A 356 -14.10 -15.89 -16.50
CA MET A 356 -14.09 -17.05 -17.40
C MET A 356 -12.70 -17.65 -17.63
N GLN A 357 -11.65 -17.05 -17.06
CA GLN A 357 -10.26 -17.48 -17.27
C GLN A 357 -9.84 -18.56 -16.28
N ASP A 358 -10.14 -19.82 -16.62
CA ASP A 358 -9.94 -21.00 -15.76
C ASP A 358 -8.51 -21.16 -15.21
N GLU A 359 -7.50 -20.59 -15.87
CA GLU A 359 -6.12 -20.58 -15.39
C GLU A 359 -5.91 -19.91 -14.03
N TYR A 360 -6.78 -18.96 -13.64
CA TYR A 360 -6.69 -18.25 -12.35
C TYR A 360 -7.54 -18.85 -11.23
N PHE A 361 -8.30 -19.91 -11.51
CA PHE A 361 -9.27 -20.49 -10.57
C PHE A 361 -9.07 -22.00 -10.37
N GLN A 362 -7.82 -22.46 -10.45
CA GLN A 362 -7.50 -23.89 -10.37
C GLN A 362 -7.53 -24.44 -8.94
N ASN A 363 -7.16 -23.61 -7.96
CA ASN A 363 -7.12 -23.96 -6.55
C ASN A 363 -7.16 -22.69 -5.68
N GLU A 364 -7.34 -22.85 -4.37
CA GLU A 364 -7.47 -21.73 -3.45
C GLU A 364 -6.23 -20.81 -3.39
N GLU A 365 -5.03 -21.34 -3.60
CA GLU A 365 -3.78 -20.55 -3.57
C GLU A 365 -3.71 -19.56 -4.73
N MET A 366 -4.47 -19.78 -5.80
CA MET A 366 -4.52 -18.89 -6.97
C MET A 366 -5.60 -17.80 -6.86
N LEU A 367 -6.42 -17.80 -5.80
CA LEU A 367 -7.56 -16.88 -5.67
C LEU A 367 -7.20 -15.50 -5.12
N ASP A 368 -6.04 -15.32 -4.50
CA ASP A 368 -5.69 -14.06 -3.83
C ASP A 368 -5.70 -12.87 -4.81
N GLY A 369 -5.07 -13.04 -5.97
CA GLY A 369 -5.09 -12.04 -7.03
C GLY A 369 -6.51 -11.76 -7.58
N PRO A 370 -7.25 -12.81 -8.01
CA PRO A 370 -8.65 -12.71 -8.36
C PRO A 370 -9.53 -11.94 -7.37
N LEU A 371 -9.44 -12.30 -6.10
CA LEU A 371 -10.23 -11.71 -5.04
C LEU A 371 -9.87 -10.23 -4.82
N ASP A 372 -8.60 -9.84 -4.91
CA ASP A 372 -8.19 -8.45 -4.71
C ASP A 372 -8.80 -7.48 -5.75
N THR A 373 -8.65 -7.79 -7.05
CA THR A 373 -9.28 -6.98 -8.10
C THR A 373 -10.80 -7.05 -8.03
N TYR A 374 -11.35 -8.25 -7.80
CA TYR A 374 -12.79 -8.43 -7.70
C TYR A 374 -13.39 -7.56 -6.59
N ARG A 375 -12.81 -7.61 -5.38
CA ARG A 375 -13.22 -6.77 -4.25
C ARG A 375 -13.13 -5.29 -4.60
N SER A 376 -12.05 -4.86 -5.26
CA SER A 376 -11.86 -3.47 -5.67
C SER A 376 -12.97 -3.02 -6.64
N CYS A 377 -13.33 -3.84 -7.63
CA CYS A 377 -14.43 -3.55 -8.56
C CYS A 377 -15.79 -3.46 -7.85
N VAL A 378 -16.08 -4.41 -6.96
CA VAL A 378 -17.30 -4.41 -6.15
C VAL A 378 -17.41 -3.17 -5.28
N VAL A 379 -16.31 -2.77 -4.62
CA VAL A 379 -16.25 -1.56 -3.79
C VAL A 379 -16.47 -0.30 -4.64
N GLN A 380 -15.87 -0.22 -5.83
CA GLN A 380 -16.08 0.90 -6.75
C GLN A 380 -17.55 1.01 -7.18
N THR A 381 -18.13 -0.06 -7.70
CA THR A 381 -19.54 -0.07 -8.13
C THR A 381 -20.48 0.25 -6.96
N GLY A 382 -20.24 -0.36 -5.79
CA GLY A 382 -21.00 -0.07 -4.57
C GLY A 382 -20.88 1.38 -4.10
N THR A 383 -19.69 1.98 -4.17
CA THR A 383 -19.45 3.39 -3.83
C THR A 383 -20.21 4.32 -4.77
N ASN A 384 -20.16 4.05 -6.07
CA ASN A 384 -20.90 4.81 -7.07
C ASN A 384 -22.40 4.80 -6.75
N LEU A 385 -22.98 3.61 -6.60
CA LEU A 385 -24.41 3.44 -6.36
C LEU A 385 -24.87 3.98 -5.00
N TYR A 386 -24.00 3.99 -3.98
CA TYR A 386 -24.30 4.58 -2.68
C TYR A 386 -24.36 6.12 -2.74
N HIS A 387 -23.41 6.77 -3.43
CA HIS A 387 -23.29 8.22 -3.46
C HIS A 387 -24.12 8.90 -4.56
N ILE A 388 -24.43 8.20 -5.66
CA ILE A 388 -25.13 8.78 -6.80
C ILE A 388 -26.55 9.21 -6.48
N GLU A 389 -27.25 8.51 -5.59
CA GLU A 389 -28.61 8.85 -5.19
C GLU A 389 -28.66 10.23 -4.54
N ALA A 390 -27.86 10.44 -3.49
CA ALA A 390 -27.75 11.73 -2.79
C ALA A 390 -27.26 12.84 -3.73
N TYR A 391 -26.34 12.52 -4.64
CA TYR A 391 -25.86 13.47 -5.64
C TYR A 391 -26.97 13.92 -6.59
N LEU A 392 -27.76 12.99 -7.13
CA LEU A 392 -28.85 13.30 -8.05
C LEU A 392 -30.04 13.97 -7.36
N GLU A 393 -30.32 13.68 -6.10
CA GLU A 393 -31.33 14.40 -5.30
C GLU A 393 -30.98 15.86 -5.11
N ARG A 394 -29.73 16.11 -4.73
CA ARG A 394 -29.21 17.46 -4.64
C ARG A 394 -29.22 18.17 -6.00
N ALA A 395 -28.88 17.47 -7.08
CA ALA A 395 -28.94 18.02 -8.42
C ALA A 395 -30.38 18.37 -8.83
N LEU A 396 -31.37 17.53 -8.51
CA LEU A 396 -32.79 17.75 -8.79
C LEU A 396 -33.29 19.03 -8.10
N ALA A 397 -32.92 19.23 -6.84
CA ALA A 397 -33.28 20.43 -6.07
C ALA A 397 -32.67 21.71 -6.65
N LEU A 398 -31.43 21.63 -7.16
CA LEU A 398 -30.67 22.78 -7.65
C LEU A 398 -30.86 23.08 -9.14
N CYS A 399 -31.28 22.09 -9.93
CA CYS A 399 -31.38 22.15 -11.38
C CYS A 399 -32.79 21.80 -11.88
N PRO A 400 -33.84 22.58 -11.54
CA PRO A 400 -35.23 22.25 -11.89
C PRO A 400 -35.46 22.14 -13.41
N GLY A 401 -34.67 22.85 -14.23
CA GLY A 401 -34.73 22.75 -15.69
C GLY A 401 -34.20 21.43 -16.28
N MET A 402 -33.66 20.52 -15.45
CA MET A 402 -33.24 19.17 -15.83
C MET A 402 -34.00 18.09 -15.05
N ALA A 403 -35.10 18.45 -14.38
CA ALA A 403 -35.79 17.53 -13.47
C ALA A 403 -36.16 16.20 -14.13
N LEU A 404 -36.75 16.24 -15.34
CA LEU A 404 -37.13 15.04 -16.08
C LEU A 404 -35.92 14.14 -16.41
N GLN A 405 -34.81 14.74 -16.85
CA GLN A 405 -33.58 14.00 -17.16
C GLN A 405 -32.99 13.37 -15.89
N ILE A 406 -32.97 14.10 -14.78
CA ILE A 406 -32.42 13.64 -13.50
C ILE A 406 -33.30 12.53 -12.91
N GLU A 407 -34.62 12.67 -12.95
CA GLU A 407 -35.56 11.64 -12.49
C GLU A 407 -35.42 10.35 -13.31
N ASN A 408 -35.32 10.46 -14.63
CA ASN A 408 -35.07 9.31 -15.50
C ASN A 408 -33.72 8.64 -15.19
N LEU A 409 -32.67 9.43 -14.99
CA LEU A 409 -31.35 8.93 -14.61
C LEU A 409 -31.37 8.22 -13.25
N LYS A 410 -32.04 8.80 -12.24
CA LYS A 410 -32.25 8.17 -10.93
C LYS A 410 -32.94 6.81 -11.08
N ALA A 411 -34.01 6.74 -11.88
CA ALA A 411 -34.75 5.50 -12.09
C ALA A 411 -33.90 4.41 -12.76
N LEU A 412 -32.97 4.77 -13.64
CA LEU A 412 -32.05 3.81 -14.29
C LEU A 412 -30.97 3.34 -13.33
N PHE A 413 -30.36 4.24 -12.54
CA PHE A 413 -29.40 3.85 -11.51
C PHE A 413 -30.03 3.01 -10.40
N LEU A 414 -31.32 3.21 -10.10
CA LEU A 414 -32.03 2.33 -9.17
C LEU A 414 -32.09 0.90 -9.69
N LYS A 415 -32.35 0.70 -11.00
CA LYS A 415 -32.31 -0.64 -11.61
C LYS A 415 -30.91 -1.24 -11.57
N GLU A 416 -29.88 -0.44 -11.86
CA GLU A 416 -28.49 -0.87 -11.74
C GLU A 416 -28.17 -1.30 -10.30
N LYS A 417 -28.62 -0.52 -9.31
CA LYS A 417 -28.48 -0.85 -7.90
C LYS A 417 -29.19 -2.15 -7.52
N GLU A 418 -30.43 -2.35 -7.96
CA GLU A 418 -31.17 -3.60 -7.72
C GLU A 418 -30.45 -4.80 -8.34
N ALA A 419 -29.85 -4.66 -9.53
CA ALA A 419 -29.05 -5.72 -10.15
C ALA A 419 -27.77 -6.01 -9.38
N PHE A 420 -27.07 -4.95 -8.94
CA PHE A 420 -25.89 -5.07 -8.09
C PHE A 420 -26.22 -5.76 -6.76
N ASP A 421 -27.30 -5.36 -6.08
CA ASP A 421 -27.71 -5.96 -4.81
C ASP A 421 -28.04 -7.46 -4.97
N ARG A 422 -28.65 -7.88 -6.09
CA ARG A 422 -28.84 -9.31 -6.41
C ARG A 422 -27.52 -10.06 -6.61
N MET A 423 -26.54 -9.43 -7.29
CA MET A 423 -25.20 -10.01 -7.44
C MET A 423 -24.51 -10.18 -6.08
N ILE A 424 -24.59 -9.18 -5.20
CA ILE A 424 -24.04 -9.22 -3.84
C ILE A 424 -24.71 -10.34 -3.02
N GLU A 425 -26.02 -10.51 -3.13
CA GLU A 425 -26.74 -11.61 -2.47
C GLU A 425 -26.30 -12.97 -3.02
N PHE A 426 -26.24 -13.12 -4.34
CA PHE A 426 -25.83 -14.36 -5.02
C PHE A 426 -24.42 -14.81 -4.59
N GLN A 427 -23.47 -13.87 -4.51
CA GLN A 427 -22.10 -14.18 -4.12
C GLN A 427 -21.90 -14.35 -2.61
N GLY A 428 -22.94 -14.10 -1.78
CA GLY A 428 -22.87 -14.26 -0.33
C GLY A 428 -22.25 -13.08 0.44
N GLY A 429 -22.43 -11.85 -0.06
CA GLY A 429 -21.97 -10.61 0.58
C GLY A 429 -20.89 -9.88 -0.22
N PHE A 430 -20.43 -8.70 0.25
CA PHE A 430 -19.53 -7.83 -0.51
C PHE A 430 -18.16 -8.43 -0.86
N PHE A 431 -17.67 -9.39 -0.06
CA PHE A 431 -16.27 -9.80 -0.10
C PHE A 431 -16.03 -11.31 -0.29
N LEU A 432 -17.08 -12.08 -0.61
CA LEU A 432 -16.99 -13.55 -0.77
C LEU A 432 -16.42 -14.29 0.47
N GLU A 433 -16.32 -13.65 1.64
CA GLU A 433 -15.56 -14.18 2.80
C GLU A 433 -16.10 -15.51 3.33
N ALA A 434 -17.42 -15.71 3.26
CA ALA A 434 -18.05 -16.96 3.68
C ALA A 434 -17.95 -18.08 2.63
N ASN A 435 -17.60 -17.77 1.37
CA ASN A 435 -17.71 -18.72 0.27
C ASN A 435 -16.65 -18.50 -0.83
N ARG A 436 -15.41 -18.17 -0.44
CA ARG A 436 -14.32 -17.87 -1.40
C ARG A 436 -14.07 -19.02 -2.39
N ALA A 437 -14.24 -20.26 -1.94
CA ALA A 437 -14.08 -21.46 -2.73
C ALA A 437 -15.13 -21.62 -3.84
N ALA A 438 -16.25 -20.89 -3.78
CA ALA A 438 -17.24 -20.88 -4.86
C ALA A 438 -16.66 -20.39 -6.19
N LEU A 439 -15.63 -19.52 -6.15
CA LEU A 439 -14.93 -19.10 -7.36
C LEU A 439 -14.20 -20.26 -8.07
N LEU A 440 -13.91 -21.38 -7.40
CA LEU A 440 -13.34 -22.56 -8.05
C LEU A 440 -14.38 -23.30 -8.89
N ASP A 441 -15.67 -23.14 -8.58
CA ASP A 441 -16.75 -23.68 -9.39
C ASP A 441 -16.97 -22.81 -10.63
N ARG A 442 -16.72 -23.41 -11.81
CA ARG A 442 -16.91 -22.74 -13.08
C ARG A 442 -18.38 -22.37 -13.31
N ALA A 443 -19.35 -23.16 -12.86
CA ALA A 443 -20.77 -22.85 -13.03
C ALA A 443 -21.15 -21.60 -12.22
N PHE A 444 -20.64 -21.49 -10.98
CA PHE A 444 -20.80 -20.30 -10.16
C PHE A 444 -20.21 -19.05 -10.84
N ARG A 445 -18.98 -19.15 -11.39
CA ARG A 445 -18.35 -18.05 -12.13
C ARG A 445 -19.13 -17.63 -13.36
N ILE A 446 -19.76 -18.56 -14.09
CA ILE A 446 -20.64 -18.23 -15.22
C ILE A 446 -21.81 -17.36 -14.75
N SER A 447 -22.56 -17.81 -13.74
CA SER A 447 -23.68 -17.03 -13.20
C SER A 447 -23.22 -15.65 -12.71
N LEU A 448 -22.08 -15.59 -12.02
CA LEU A 448 -21.52 -14.33 -11.53
C LEU A 448 -21.16 -13.37 -12.69
N SER A 449 -20.59 -13.89 -13.76
CA SER A 449 -20.29 -13.14 -14.98
C SER A 449 -21.55 -12.57 -15.63
N GLU A 450 -22.64 -13.34 -15.69
CA GLU A 450 -23.93 -12.87 -16.23
C GLU A 450 -24.50 -11.70 -15.41
N TYR A 451 -24.36 -11.74 -14.07
CA TYR A 451 -24.74 -10.59 -13.22
C TYR A 451 -23.90 -9.35 -13.52
N VAL A 452 -22.57 -9.49 -13.64
CA VAL A 452 -21.66 -8.38 -13.98
C VAL A 452 -22.01 -7.76 -15.33
N GLU A 453 -22.33 -8.60 -16.33
CA GLU A 453 -22.77 -8.14 -17.65
C GLU A 453 -24.13 -7.41 -17.59
N GLU A 454 -25.08 -7.90 -16.78
CA GLU A 454 -26.37 -7.23 -16.56
C GLU A 454 -26.16 -5.81 -16.02
N ILE A 455 -25.33 -5.68 -14.97
CA ILE A 455 -25.00 -4.39 -14.34
C ILE A 455 -24.36 -3.45 -15.36
N GLY A 456 -23.36 -3.93 -16.11
CA GLY A 456 -22.69 -3.12 -17.14
C GLY A 456 -23.63 -2.63 -18.25
N ARG A 457 -24.67 -3.41 -18.56
CA ARG A 457 -25.71 -3.04 -19.53
C ARG A 457 -26.64 -1.94 -18.97
N LEU A 458 -27.04 -2.05 -17.71
CA LEU A 458 -27.87 -1.05 -17.02
C LEU A 458 -27.11 0.28 -16.82
N TYR A 459 -25.84 0.20 -16.48
CA TYR A 459 -24.92 1.35 -16.44
C TYR A 459 -24.90 2.08 -17.79
N GLU A 460 -24.76 1.35 -18.90
CA GLU A 460 -24.74 1.94 -20.24
C GLU A 460 -26.10 2.58 -20.61
N ASP A 461 -27.21 1.93 -20.25
CA ASP A 461 -28.55 2.47 -20.45
C ASP A 461 -28.74 3.80 -19.67
N ALA A 462 -28.26 3.86 -18.42
CA ALA A 462 -28.25 5.08 -17.60
C ALA A 462 -27.44 6.19 -18.28
N ALA A 463 -26.22 5.89 -18.74
CA ALA A 463 -25.35 6.86 -19.39
C ALA A 463 -25.93 7.42 -20.69
N ARG A 464 -26.54 6.56 -21.52
CA ARG A 464 -27.17 6.96 -22.80
C ARG A 464 -28.44 7.77 -22.61
N SER A 465 -29.11 7.66 -21.47
CA SER A 465 -30.36 8.36 -21.19
C SER A 465 -30.24 9.89 -21.21
N ILE A 466 -29.04 10.42 -20.95
CA ILE A 466 -28.75 11.86 -21.00
C ILE A 466 -28.50 12.35 -22.43
N ALA A 467 -28.03 11.47 -23.33
CA ALA A 467 -27.72 11.83 -24.72
C ALA A 467 -28.97 12.05 -25.61
N GLY A 468 -30.16 11.67 -25.12
CA GLY A 468 -31.39 11.50 -25.92
C GLY A 468 -32.24 12.73 -26.22
N ASN A 469 -31.75 13.97 -26.09
CA ASN A 469 -32.49 15.18 -26.50
C ASN A 469 -31.56 16.15 -27.24
N LYS A 470 -31.21 15.82 -28.49
CA LYS A 470 -30.76 16.80 -29.49
C LYS A 470 -31.86 17.08 -30.47
#